data_AF-A0A936KNR3-F1
#
_entry.id   AF-A0A936KNR3-F1
#
_cell.length_a   1.000
_cell.length_b   1.000
_cell.length_c   1.000
_cell.angle_alpha   90.00
_cell.angle_beta   90.00
_cell.angle_gamma   90.00
#
_symmetry.space_group_name_H-M   'P 1'
#
loop_
_entity.id
_entity.type
_entity.pdbx_description
1 polymer ?
#
loop_
_entity_poly.entity_id
_entity_poly.type
_entity_poly.pdbx_seq_one_letter_code
_entity_poly.pdbx_strand_id
1 'polypeptide(L)' 'MSDSIHGSRNKLFEKPMKPFLIAPGELAPDFELNDIKGTPVRLSSFRGSKPLLLAFLRGFL' A
#
# COMPACT_ATOMS: atom_id res chain seq x y z
N MET A 1 -42.07 -6.40 -28.67
CA MET A 1 -42.43 -5.83 -27.35
C MET A 1 -42.11 -6.86 -26.27
N SER A 2 -41.73 -6.37 -25.09
CA SER A 2 -41.38 -7.08 -23.84
C SER A 2 -40.10 -7.91 -23.84
N ASP A 3 -39.18 -7.84 -22.87
CA ASP A 3 -38.89 -6.86 -21.83
C ASP A 3 -37.58 -7.28 -21.13
N SER A 4 -36.86 -6.29 -20.64
CA SER A 4 -36.15 -6.30 -19.36
C SER A 4 -34.81 -7.02 -19.14
N ILE A 5 -33.82 -6.16 -18.90
CA ILE A 5 -32.89 -6.16 -17.76
C ILE A 5 -32.11 -7.48 -17.53
N HIS A 6 -30.89 -7.54 -18.06
CA HIS A 6 -29.83 -8.41 -17.53
C HIS A 6 -28.60 -7.57 -17.16
N GLY A 7 -28.55 -7.20 -15.87
CA GLY A 7 -27.33 -7.24 -15.07
C GLY A 7 -26.10 -6.48 -15.56
N SER A 8 -26.16 -5.15 -15.63
CA SER A 8 -24.94 -4.32 -15.53
C SER A 8 -24.53 -4.22 -14.06
N ARG A 9 -23.93 -5.29 -13.52
CA ARG A 9 -23.30 -5.28 -12.19
C ARG A 9 -21.92 -5.92 -12.32
N ASN A 10 -20.92 -5.16 -11.88
CA ASN A 10 -19.50 -5.53 -11.69
C ASN A 10 -18.56 -5.21 -12.85
N LYS A 11 -18.46 -3.92 -13.25
CA LYS A 11 -17.34 -3.43 -14.07
C LYS A 11 -16.39 -2.48 -13.31
N LEU A 12 -16.45 -2.49 -11.98
CA LEU A 12 -15.66 -1.62 -11.10
C LEU A 12 -14.48 -2.33 -10.41
N PHE A 13 -14.34 -3.65 -10.55
CA PHE A 13 -13.33 -4.44 -9.81
C PHE A 13 -12.17 -4.98 -10.64
N GLU A 14 -12.05 -4.62 -11.91
CA GLU A 14 -10.89 -5.00 -12.76
C GLU A 14 -10.09 -3.78 -13.21
N LYS A 15 -9.86 -2.81 -12.32
CA LYS A 15 -8.76 -1.89 -12.57
C LYS A 15 -7.50 -2.61 -12.08
N PRO A 16 -6.64 -3.17 -12.96
CA PRO A 16 -5.36 -3.68 -12.50
C PRO A 16 -4.67 -2.54 -11.75
N MET A 17 -4.30 -2.79 -10.49
CA MET A 17 -3.46 -1.84 -9.76
C MET A 17 -2.19 -1.71 -10.59
N LYS A 18 -2.03 -0.56 -11.25
CA LYS A 18 -0.75 -0.20 -11.86
C LYS A 18 0.30 -0.35 -10.77
N PRO A 19 1.38 -1.13 -10.98
CA PRO A 19 2.45 -1.19 -10.00
C PRO A 19 2.92 0.23 -9.74
N PHE A 20 2.82 0.67 -8.49
CA PHE A 20 3.36 1.94 -8.07
C PHE A 20 4.87 1.77 -7.95
N LEU A 21 5.58 2.07 -9.04
CA LEU A 21 7.03 2.11 -9.07
C LEU A 21 7.46 3.42 -8.40
N ILE A 22 8.26 3.31 -7.34
CA ILE A 22 8.84 4.46 -6.63
C ILE A 22 10.19 4.76 -7.28
N ALA A 23 10.41 5.99 -7.72
CA ALA A 23 11.69 6.42 -8.26
C ALA A 23 12.60 7.01 -7.17
N PRO A 24 13.95 6.91 -7.30
CA PRO A 24 14.87 7.62 -6.40
C PRO A 24 14.59 9.13 -6.37
N GLY A 25 14.60 9.72 -5.18
CA GLY A 25 14.28 11.14 -4.97
C GLY A 25 12.79 11.42 -4.74
N GLU A 26 11.91 10.45 -5.00
CA GLU A 26 10.50 10.54 -4.59
C GLU A 26 10.35 10.22 -3.10
N LEU A 27 9.34 10.83 -2.47
CA LEU A 27 9.03 10.56 -1.08
C LEU A 27 8.47 9.14 -0.93
N ALA A 28 9.07 8.35 -0.05
CA ALA A 28 8.56 7.01 0.27
C ALA A 28 7.11 7.08 0.81
N PRO A 29 6.20 6.21 0.33
CA PRO A 29 4.82 6.13 0.82
C PRO A 29 4.76 5.91 2.32
N ASP A 30 3.81 6.57 2.97
CA ASP A 30 3.60 6.35 4.41
C ASP A 30 2.93 4.98 4.65
N PHE A 31 3.30 4.34 5.75
CA PHE A 31 2.74 3.06 6.17
C PHE A 31 2.79 2.94 7.69
N GLU A 32 1.96 2.06 8.24
CA GLU A 32 1.89 1.74 9.65
C GLU A 32 2.21 0.26 9.87
N LEU A 33 3.10 -0.03 10.81
CA LEU A 33 3.47 -1.39 11.22
C LEU A 33 3.58 -1.45 12.73
N ASN A 34 3.47 -2.64 13.29
CA ASN A 34 3.84 -2.86 14.69
C ASN A 34 5.36 -2.99 14.80
N ASP A 35 5.95 -2.34 15.79
CA ASP A 35 7.34 -2.59 16.18
C ASP A 35 7.51 -3.96 16.87
N ILE A 36 8.73 -4.27 17.28
CA ILE A 36 9.06 -5.53 17.97
C ILE A 36 8.35 -5.69 19.34
N LYS A 37 7.77 -4.64 19.89
CA LYS A 37 7.00 -4.63 21.13
C LYS A 37 5.50 -4.65 20.89
N GLY A 38 5.05 -4.68 19.62
CA GLY A 38 3.64 -4.59 19.25
C GLY A 38 3.09 -3.18 19.22
N THR A 39 3.93 -2.15 19.33
CA THR A 39 3.51 -0.74 19.30
C THR A 39 3.31 -0.30 17.86
N PRO A 40 2.13 0.25 17.50
CA PRO A 40 1.92 0.81 16.17
C PRO A 40 2.85 2.00 15.93
N VAL A 41 3.60 1.96 14.83
CA VAL A 41 4.51 3.02 14.39
C VAL A 41 4.27 3.36 12.94
N ARG A 42 4.40 4.64 12.58
CA ARG A 42 4.25 5.14 11.21
C ARG A 42 5.57 5.59 10.63
N LEU A 43 5.81 5.38 9.34
CA LEU A 43 7.03 5.87 8.68
C LEU A 43 7.18 7.39 8.83
N SER A 44 6.07 8.12 8.72
CA SER A 44 6.06 9.59 8.81
C SER A 44 6.63 10.16 10.11
N SER A 45 6.56 9.42 11.24
CA SER A 45 7.11 9.89 12.52
C SER A 45 8.65 9.93 12.56
N PHE A 46 9.31 9.24 11.63
CA PHE A 46 10.78 9.14 11.58
C PHE A 46 11.42 10.10 10.57
N ARG A 47 10.62 10.84 9.79
CA ARG A 47 11.11 11.77 8.76
C ARG A 47 11.91 12.93 9.39
N GLY A 48 12.91 13.43 8.67
CA GLY A 48 13.69 14.63 9.06
C GLY A 48 14.67 14.45 10.22
N SER A 49 14.67 13.30 10.90
CA SER A 49 15.57 13.07 12.04
C SER A 49 16.89 12.44 11.61
N LYS A 50 16.83 11.33 10.86
CA LYS A 50 17.99 10.52 10.42
C LYS A 50 17.65 9.77 9.12
N PRO A 51 18.66 9.30 8.35
CA PRO A 51 18.42 8.35 7.27
C PRO A 51 17.74 7.07 7.77
N LEU A 52 16.80 6.53 6.99
CA LEU A 52 16.04 5.33 7.33
C LEU A 52 16.31 4.22 6.31
N LEU A 53 16.46 3.00 6.82
CA LEU A 53 16.60 1.79 6.00
C LEU A 53 15.35 0.94 6.16
N LEU A 54 14.66 0.66 5.05
CA LEU A 54 13.55 -0.29 4.99
C LEU A 54 14.03 -1.58 4.31
N ALA A 55 13.98 -2.70 5.03
CA ALA A 55 14.36 -4.01 4.51
C ALA A 55 13.16 -4.95 4.55
N PHE A 56 12.81 -5.51 3.39
CA PHE A 56 11.78 -6.55 3.28
C PHE A 56 12.45 -7.90 3.44
N LEU A 57 12.35 -8.47 4.64
CA LEU A 57 12.90 -9.78 4.96
C LEU A 57 11.86 -10.86 4.65
N ARG A 58 12.32 -11.97 4.04
CA ARG A 58 11.48 -13.17 3.84
C ARG A 58 11.99 -14.28 4.75
N GLY A 59 11.14 -14.73 5.67
CA GLY A 59 11.30 -16.04 6.32
C GLY A 59 12.20 -16.14 7.55
N PHE A 60 12.47 -15.07 8.29
CA PHE A 60 13.06 -15.19 9.62
C PHE A 60 12.39 -14.25 10.62
N LEU A 61 11.54 -14.83 11.45
CA LEU A 61 11.18 -14.36 12.78
C LEU A 61 11.17 -15.57 13.70
#